data_AF-A0A9X2GJ07-F1
#
_entry.id   AF-A0A9X2GJ07-F1
#
_cell.length_a   1.000
_cell.length_b   1.000
_cell.length_c   1.000
_cell.angle_alpha   90.00
_cell.angle_beta   90.00
_cell.angle_gamma   90.00
#
_symmetry.space_group_name_H-M   'P 1'
#
loop_
_entity.id
_entity.type
_entity.pdbx_description
1 polymer ?
#
loop_
_entity_poly.entity_id
_entity_poly.type
_entity_poly.pdbx_seq_one_letter_code
_entity_poly.pdbx_strand_id
1 'polypeptide(L)'
;MTSEQAEARTLTDWRGNPYTVGTTVFYPRMSDRSCEIQEGVVIDIWDAVYEYGKWRWVRFDPANPKHQAEAAKPDGRIVTKVKVQPTGLGSRNFGRADSTLVQDEQGRLVHDELGRPVYEVGELKPAVIEIIQNITVATCTHRDG
;
A
#
# COMPACT_ATOMS: atom_id res chain seq x y z
N MET A 1 -10.57 7.07 -24.45
CA MET A 1 -10.03 6.54 -23.19
C MET A 1 -10.24 7.61 -22.13
N THR A 2 -11.38 7.59 -21.45
CA THR A 2 -11.61 8.48 -20.31
C THR A 2 -11.49 7.61 -19.08
N SER A 3 -10.29 7.67 -18.48
CA SER A 3 -10.03 7.17 -17.14
C SER A 3 -10.97 7.94 -16.22
N GLU A 4 -12.11 7.35 -15.88
CA GLU A 4 -12.97 7.84 -14.82
C GLU A 4 -12.07 8.11 -13.61
N GLN A 5 -12.09 9.36 -13.16
CA GLN A 5 -11.60 9.71 -11.84
C GLN A 5 -12.33 8.78 -10.88
N ALA A 6 -11.63 7.74 -10.40
CA ALA A 6 -12.07 7.02 -9.22
C ALA A 6 -12.31 8.11 -8.17
N GLU A 7 -13.56 8.31 -7.76
CA GLU A 7 -13.88 9.18 -6.63
C GLU A 7 -12.87 8.87 -5.53
N ALA A 8 -12.20 9.90 -5.01
CA ALA A 8 -11.18 9.74 -4.01
C ALA A 8 -11.82 9.16 -2.75
N ARG A 9 -11.83 7.82 -2.65
CA ARG A 9 -12.36 7.13 -1.50
C ARG A 9 -11.46 7.47 -0.31
N THR A 10 -12.09 7.95 0.75
CA THR A 10 -11.43 8.21 2.02
C THR A 10 -11.76 7.09 2.99
N LEU A 11 -10.74 6.58 3.66
CA LEU A 11 -10.83 5.59 4.71
C LEU A 11 -10.26 6.18 5.99
N THR A 12 -10.49 5.51 7.12
CA THR A 12 -10.01 5.97 8.43
C THR A 12 -9.17 4.87 9.06
N ASP A 13 -7.99 5.22 9.57
CA ASP A 13 -7.16 4.29 10.33
C ASP A 13 -7.75 4.00 11.72
N TRP A 14 -7.20 3.02 12.44
CA TRP A 14 -7.70 2.62 13.76
C TRP A 14 -7.60 3.73 14.84
N ARG A 15 -6.85 4.80 14.57
CA ARG A 15 -6.70 5.97 15.46
C ARG A 15 -7.66 7.10 15.09
N GLY A 16 -8.44 6.96 14.02
CA GLY A 16 -9.35 8.01 13.55
C GLY A 16 -8.76 8.94 12.48
N ASN A 17 -7.56 8.68 11.96
CA ASN A 17 -6.96 9.54 10.94
C ASN A 17 -7.45 9.15 9.53
N PRO A 18 -7.93 10.11 8.73
CA PRO A 18 -8.35 9.84 7.36
C PRO A 18 -7.13 9.58 6.46
N TYR A 19 -7.31 8.74 5.45
CA TYR A 19 -6.35 8.52 4.37
C TYR A 19 -7.04 8.25 3.03
N THR A 20 -6.36 8.63 1.95
CA THR A 20 -6.80 8.45 0.57
C THR A 20 -5.61 8.12 -0.33
N VAL A 21 -5.81 8.04 -1.65
CA VAL A 21 -4.72 7.88 -2.62
C VAL A 21 -3.72 9.04 -2.48
N GLY A 22 -2.43 8.71 -2.40
CA GLY A 22 -1.34 9.65 -2.14
C GLY A 22 -0.95 9.76 -0.65
N THR A 23 -1.76 9.26 0.28
CA THR A 23 -1.40 9.27 1.71
C THR A 23 -0.28 8.26 2.02
N THR A 24 0.73 8.70 2.76
CA THR A 24 1.76 7.81 3.32
C THR A 24 1.21 7.06 4.53
N VAL A 25 1.39 5.74 4.54
CA VAL A 25 0.90 4.85 5.60
C VAL A 25 1.99 3.86 6.01
N PHE A 26 1.88 3.39 7.25
CA PHE A 26 2.57 2.23 7.77
C PHE A 26 1.64 1.01 7.76
N TYR A 27 2.15 -0.13 7.34
CA TYR A 27 1.40 -1.38 7.30
C TYR A 27 2.26 -2.58 7.67
N PRO A 28 1.67 -3.63 8.29
CA PRO A 28 2.38 -4.86 8.56
C PRO A 28 2.62 -5.65 7.27
N ARG A 29 3.84 -6.16 7.10
CA ARG A 29 4.21 -7.09 6.03
C ARG A 29 4.85 -8.33 6.63
N MET A 30 4.47 -9.49 6.11
CA MET A 30 5.20 -10.73 6.39
C MET A 30 6.47 -10.76 5.54
N SER A 31 7.61 -10.85 6.21
CA SER A 31 8.91 -11.17 5.64
C SER A 31 9.31 -12.55 6.15
N ASP A 32 9.10 -13.57 5.32
CA ASP A 32 9.30 -14.99 5.67
C ASP A 32 8.59 -15.40 6.98
N ARG A 33 9.37 -15.64 8.05
CA ARG A 33 8.89 -16.09 9.37
C ARG A 33 8.68 -14.93 10.35
N SER A 34 8.58 -13.71 9.86
CA SER A 34 8.57 -12.52 10.70
C SER A 34 7.64 -11.44 10.16
N CYS A 35 7.08 -10.65 11.07
CA CYS A 35 6.34 -9.44 10.72
C CYS A 35 7.29 -8.23 10.82
N GLU A 36 7.20 -7.32 9.85
CA GLU A 36 7.82 -6.00 9.89
C GLU A 36 6.78 -4.93 9.59
N ILE A 37 7.03 -3.70 10.05
CA ILE A 37 6.24 -2.54 9.65
C ILE A 37 6.95 -1.88 8.46
N GLN A 38 6.21 -1.68 7.38
CA GLN A 38 6.70 -1.03 6.17
C GLN A 38 5.98 0.29 5.95
N GLU A 39 6.70 1.28 5.43
CA GLU A 39 6.12 2.52 4.92
C GLU A 39 5.81 2.39 3.43
N GLY A 40 4.70 3.00 3.01
CA GLY A 40 4.33 3.09 1.61
C GLY A 40 3.30 4.17 1.33
N VAL A 41 3.15 4.51 0.05
CA VAL A 41 2.16 5.47 -0.44
C VAL A 41 0.95 4.71 -0.97
N VAL A 42 -0.26 5.10 -0.55
CA VAL A 42 -1.50 4.52 -1.10
C VAL A 42 -1.63 4.92 -2.57
N ILE A 43 -1.78 3.95 -3.46
CA ILE A 43 -1.91 4.21 -4.92
C ILE A 43 -3.27 3.78 -5.49
N ASP A 44 -4.05 2.99 -4.76
CA ASP A 44 -5.40 2.60 -5.17
C ASP A 44 -6.22 2.12 -3.96
N ILE A 45 -7.53 2.37 -3.97
CA ILE A 45 -8.50 1.88 -2.99
C ILE A 45 -9.72 1.37 -3.76
N TRP A 46 -10.13 0.12 -3.53
CA TRP A 46 -11.26 -0.46 -4.26
C TRP A 46 -11.98 -1.56 -3.49
N ASP A 47 -13.23 -1.79 -3.86
CA ASP A 47 -13.96 -2.98 -3.44
C ASP A 47 -13.57 -4.17 -4.30
N ALA A 48 -13.36 -5.31 -3.66
CA ALA A 48 -12.91 -6.53 -4.29
C ALA A 48 -13.81 -7.71 -3.91
N VAL A 49 -13.94 -8.65 -4.84
CA VAL A 49 -14.58 -9.95 -4.62
C VAL A 49 -13.55 -11.06 -4.89
N TYR A 50 -13.67 -12.17 -4.18
CA TYR A 50 -12.79 -13.32 -4.39
C TYR A 50 -13.34 -14.18 -5.54
N GLU A 51 -12.62 -14.22 -6.66
CA GLU A 51 -13.03 -15.03 -7.81
C GLU A 51 -12.46 -16.46 -7.65
N TYR A 52 -13.25 -17.38 -7.08
CA TYR A 52 -12.81 -18.76 -6.79
C TYR A 52 -12.24 -19.50 -8.01
N GLY A 53 -12.81 -19.30 -9.20
CA GLY A 53 -12.31 -19.91 -10.43
C GLY A 53 -10.89 -19.48 -10.83
N LYS A 54 -10.40 -18.34 -10.31
CA LYS A 54 -9.06 -17.80 -10.58
C LYS A 54 -8.19 -17.69 -9.33
N TRP A 55 -8.69 -18.12 -8.17
CA TRP A 55 -8.02 -18.06 -6.86
C TRP A 55 -7.38 -16.69 -6.56
N ARG A 56 -8.08 -15.60 -6.90
CA ARG A 56 -7.54 -14.24 -6.74
C ARG A 56 -8.63 -13.22 -6.40
N TRP A 57 -8.23 -12.17 -5.68
CA TRP A 57 -9.04 -10.99 -5.48
C TRP A 57 -9.06 -10.14 -6.74
N VAL A 58 -10.26 -9.77 -7.21
CA VAL A 58 -10.45 -8.89 -8.36
C VAL A 58 -11.28 -7.68 -7.97
N ARG A 59 -11.13 -6.56 -8.69
CA ARG A 59 -11.98 -5.39 -8.47
C ARG A 59 -13.44 -5.77 -8.72
N PHE A 60 -14.29 -5.48 -7.74
CA PHE A 60 -15.72 -5.70 -7.82
C PHE A 60 -16.33 -4.75 -8.87
N ASP A 61 -17.24 -5.30 -9.66
CA ASP A 61 -17.96 -4.57 -10.69
C ASP A 61 -19.44 -4.95 -10.53
N PRO A 62 -20.31 -4.02 -10.09
CA PRO A 62 -21.71 -4.32 -9.83
C PRO A 62 -22.48 -4.68 -11.11
N ALA A 63 -22.00 -4.27 -12.28
CA ALA A 63 -22.61 -4.60 -13.57
C ALA A 63 -22.21 -6.00 -14.06
N ASN A 64 -21.19 -6.62 -13.47
CA ASN A 64 -20.74 -7.96 -13.84
C ASN A 64 -21.55 -9.04 -13.07
N PRO A 65 -22.40 -9.83 -13.74
CA PRO A 65 -23.23 -10.83 -13.07
C PRO A 65 -22.41 -11.91 -12.35
N LYS A 66 -21.18 -12.20 -12.82
CA LYS A 66 -20.29 -13.14 -12.14
C LYS A 66 -19.84 -12.61 -10.80
N HIS A 67 -19.48 -11.32 -10.72
CA HIS A 67 -19.07 -10.71 -9.46
C HIS A 67 -20.23 -10.66 -8.46
N GLN A 68 -21.45 -10.37 -8.92
CA GLN A 68 -22.67 -10.44 -8.12
C GLN A 68 -22.94 -11.85 -7.59
N ALA A 69 -22.84 -12.87 -8.45
CA ALA A 69 -23.02 -14.26 -8.05
C ALA A 69 -21.97 -14.73 -7.04
N GLU A 70 -20.69 -14.33 -7.21
CA GLU A 70 -19.63 -14.61 -6.25
C GLU A 70 -19.90 -13.95 -4.89
N ALA A 71 -20.35 -12.69 -4.88
CA ALA A 71 -20.71 -11.97 -3.65
C ALA A 71 -21.96 -12.53 -2.94
N ALA A 72 -22.86 -13.19 -3.66
CA ALA A 72 -24.09 -13.77 -3.11
C ALA A 72 -23.90 -15.19 -2.52
N LYS A 73 -22.72 -15.79 -2.66
CA LYS A 73 -22.42 -17.10 -2.04
C LYS A 73 -22.41 -16.97 -0.50
N PRO A 74 -22.66 -18.05 0.26
CA PRO A 74 -22.65 -18.01 1.73
C PRO A 74 -21.37 -17.46 2.35
N ASP A 75 -20.24 -17.65 1.68
CA ASP A 75 -18.90 -17.18 2.03
C ASP A 75 -18.42 -16.01 1.14
N GLY A 76 -19.23 -15.62 0.16
CA GLY A 76 -19.01 -14.50 -0.73
C GLY A 76 -19.07 -13.19 0.05
N ARG A 77 -18.03 -12.37 -0.06
CA ARG A 77 -18.02 -11.04 0.51
C ARG A 77 -17.31 -10.04 -0.38
N ILE A 78 -17.87 -8.83 -0.40
CA ILE A 78 -17.19 -7.66 -0.94
C ILE A 78 -16.33 -7.10 0.19
N VAL A 79 -15.03 -6.95 -0.08
CA VAL A 79 -14.08 -6.36 0.89
C VAL A 79 -13.38 -5.18 0.25
N THR A 80 -13.07 -4.17 1.05
CA THR A 80 -12.24 -3.07 0.57
C THR A 80 -10.76 -3.44 0.66
N LYS A 81 -10.03 -3.23 -0.43
CA LYS A 81 -8.59 -3.43 -0.57
C LYS A 81 -7.89 -2.09 -0.78
N VAL A 82 -6.65 -2.02 -0.30
CA VAL A 82 -5.76 -0.86 -0.46
C VAL A 82 -4.48 -1.33 -1.13
N LYS A 83 -4.08 -0.68 -2.22
CA LYS A 83 -2.80 -0.93 -2.88
C LYS A 83 -1.81 0.11 -2.43
N VAL A 84 -0.66 -0.35 -1.97
CA VAL A 84 0.38 0.50 -1.43
C VAL A 84 1.65 0.28 -2.22
N GLN A 85 2.26 1.38 -2.70
CA GLN A 85 3.60 1.38 -3.25
C GLN A 85 4.59 1.52 -2.09
N PRO A 86 5.42 0.51 -1.81
CA PRO A 86 6.44 0.64 -0.78
C PRO A 86 7.43 1.78 -1.06
N THR A 87 7.85 2.53 -0.03
CA THR A 87 8.91 3.55 -0.14
C THR A 87 10.32 2.97 0.02
N GLY A 88 10.43 1.68 0.39
CA GLY A 88 11.69 1.02 0.73
C GLY A 88 12.03 1.10 2.23
N LEU A 89 11.42 2.02 2.98
CA LEU A 89 11.63 2.12 4.43
C LEU A 89 10.84 1.03 5.19
N GLY A 90 11.49 0.40 6.16
CA GLY A 90 10.85 -0.60 7.02
C GLY A 90 11.55 -0.77 8.36
N SER A 91 10.81 -1.25 9.36
CA SER A 91 11.25 -1.35 10.75
C SER A 91 12.40 -2.34 10.98
N ARG A 92 12.70 -3.21 10.00
CA ARG A 92 13.73 -4.25 10.11
C ARG A 92 14.88 -4.12 9.11
N ASN A 93 14.80 -3.19 8.16
CA ASN A 93 15.84 -2.97 7.16
C ASN A 93 15.92 -1.49 6.81
N PHE A 94 17.06 -0.87 7.14
CA PHE A 94 17.46 0.41 6.53
C PHE A 94 17.91 0.24 5.08
N GLY A 95 18.08 -0.98 4.58
CA GLY A 95 18.27 -1.27 3.16
C GLY A 95 17.83 -2.70 2.91
N ARG A 96 16.85 -2.90 2.04
CA ARG A 96 16.49 -4.25 1.58
C ARG A 96 17.48 -4.72 0.52
N ALA A 97 17.53 -6.03 0.30
CA ALA A 97 18.26 -6.64 -0.82
C ALA A 97 17.76 -6.19 -2.21
N ASP A 98 16.64 -5.48 -2.28
CA ASP A 98 16.04 -4.90 -3.49
C ASP A 98 16.11 -3.36 -3.54
N SER A 99 16.74 -2.72 -2.55
CA SER A 99 16.96 -1.27 -2.55
C SER A 99 18.45 -0.98 -2.56
N THR A 100 18.95 -0.34 -3.61
CA THR A 100 20.35 0.07 -3.70
C THR A 100 20.47 1.49 -3.17
N LEU A 101 21.46 1.77 -2.31
CA LEU A 101 21.76 3.15 -1.94
C LEU A 101 22.16 3.91 -3.21
N VAL A 102 21.50 5.06 -3.46
CA VAL A 102 21.89 5.91 -4.59
C VAL A 102 23.24 6.52 -4.29
N GLN A 103 24.18 6.31 -5.20
CA GLN A 103 25.49 6.94 -5.15
C GLN A 103 25.60 7.98 -6.27
N ASP A 104 26.27 9.09 -6.01
CA ASP A 104 26.67 10.06 -7.04
C ASP A 104 27.76 9.48 -7.95
N GLU A 105 28.15 10.24 -8.98
CA GLU A 105 29.19 9.85 -9.94
C GLU A 105 30.56 9.61 -9.28
N GLN A 106 30.75 10.07 -8.04
CA GLN A 106 31.96 9.91 -7.23
C GLN A 106 31.85 8.79 -6.19
N GLY A 107 30.74 8.03 -6.19
CA GLY A 107 30.50 6.92 -5.27
C GLY A 107 30.03 7.33 -3.87
N ARG A 108 29.58 8.57 -3.66
CA ARG A 108 29.10 9.06 -2.36
C ARG A 108 27.60 8.91 -2.23
N LEU A 109 27.12 8.67 -1.01
CA LEU A 109 25.68 8.52 -0.74
C LEU A 109 24.92 9.82 -1.00
N VAL A 110 23.90 9.73 -1.86
CA VAL A 110 22.94 10.82 -2.08
C VAL A 110 21.98 10.90 -0.89
N HIS A 111 21.68 12.12 -0.45
CA HIS A 111 20.74 12.39 0.63
C HIS A 111 19.59 13.29 0.14
N ASP A 112 18.40 13.12 0.68
CA ASP A 112 17.23 13.97 0.39
C ASP A 112 17.32 15.33 1.12
N GLU A 113 16.34 16.20 0.90
CA GLU A 113 16.25 17.54 1.52
C GLU A 113 16.19 17.50 3.06
N LEU A 114 15.88 16.33 3.64
CA LEU A 114 15.83 16.10 5.08
C LEU A 114 17.10 15.42 5.60
N GLY A 115 18.14 15.27 4.76
CA GLY A 115 19.42 14.66 5.13
C GLY A 115 19.35 13.15 5.30
N ARG A 116 18.36 12.47 4.71
CA ARG A 116 18.20 11.01 4.78
C ARG A 116 18.81 10.36 3.54
N PRO A 117 19.48 9.20 3.64
CA PRO A 117 20.00 8.50 2.47
C PRO A 117 18.89 8.21 1.46
N VAL A 118 19.15 8.47 0.18
CA VAL A 118 18.23 8.13 -0.91
C VAL A 118 18.47 6.69 -1.33
N TYR A 119 17.39 5.94 -1.45
CA TYR A 119 17.40 4.56 -1.91
C TYR A 119 16.78 4.48 -3.31
N GLU A 120 17.51 3.89 -4.24
CA GLU A 120 16.93 3.40 -5.49
C GLU A 120 16.21 2.10 -5.15
N VAL A 121 14.90 2.23 -4.99
CA VAL A 121 14.02 1.09 -4.82
C VAL A 121 14.01 0.35 -6.15
N GLY A 122 14.73 -0.77 -6.28
CA GLY A 122 14.50 -1.71 -7.37
C GLY A 122 13.02 -2.07 -7.36
N GLU A 123 12.37 -2.15 -8.53
CA GLU A 123 10.89 -2.14 -8.70
C GLU A 123 10.13 -2.95 -7.63
N LEU A 124 9.88 -2.33 -6.47
CA LEU A 124 9.18 -2.98 -5.37
C LEU A 124 7.74 -3.13 -5.83
N LYS A 125 7.34 -4.38 -6.07
CA LYS A 125 5.97 -4.68 -6.47
C LYS A 125 5.00 -4.10 -5.44
N PRO A 126 3.94 -3.41 -5.87
CA PRO A 126 2.94 -2.91 -4.95
C PRO A 126 2.36 -4.01 -4.06
N ALA A 127 2.12 -3.70 -2.80
CA ALA A 127 1.41 -4.57 -1.88
C ALA A 127 -0.10 -4.34 -2.01
N VAL A 128 -0.90 -5.41 -1.93
CA VAL A 128 -2.36 -5.34 -1.83
C VAL A 128 -2.76 -5.81 -0.44
N ILE A 129 -3.38 -4.90 0.31
CA ILE A 129 -3.68 -5.03 1.73
C ILE A 129 -5.20 -5.07 1.90
N GLU A 130 -5.70 -5.93 2.78
CA GLU A 130 -7.10 -5.90 3.20
C GLU A 130 -7.21 -5.02 4.46
N ILE A 131 -8.24 -4.18 4.55
CA ILE A 131 -8.40 -3.21 5.67
C ILE A 131 -8.56 -3.89 7.05
N ILE A 132 -8.75 -5.20 7.10
CA ILE A 132 -8.62 -5.95 8.37
C ILE A 132 -7.20 -5.90 8.96
N GLN A 133 -6.20 -5.46 8.20
CA GLN A 133 -4.81 -5.32 8.62
C GLN A 133 -4.55 -3.88 9.10
N ASN A 134 -3.84 -3.72 10.22
CA ASN A 134 -3.58 -2.45 10.91
C ASN A 134 -2.77 -1.45 10.05
N ILE A 135 -3.42 -0.78 9.10
CA ILE A 135 -2.88 0.39 8.40
C ILE A 135 -2.88 1.58 9.38
N THR A 136 -1.80 2.34 9.38
CA THR A 136 -1.57 3.47 10.29
C THR A 136 -1.07 4.67 9.46
N VAL A 137 -1.77 5.81 9.48
CA VAL A 137 -1.33 7.01 8.74
C VAL A 137 0.02 7.52 9.26
N ALA A 138 0.97 7.81 8.36
CA ALA A 138 2.23 8.42 8.73
C ALA A 138 2.02 9.92 9.00
N THR A 139 1.70 10.26 10.25
CA THR A 139 1.55 11.65 10.68
C THR A 139 2.93 12.23 10.95
N CYS A 140 3.49 13.00 10.02
CA CYS A 140 4.61 13.90 10.32
C CYS A 140 4.08 15.07 11.15
N THR A 141 4.06 14.95 12.47
CA THR A 141 4.02 16.15 13.31
C THR A 141 5.41 16.77 13.27
N HIS A 142 5.63 17.73 12.36
CA HIS A 142 6.67 18.72 12.60
C HIS A 142 6.30 19.42 13.91
N ARG A 143 7.10 19.21 14.96
CA ARG A 143 7.12 20.15 16.07
C ARG A 143 7.81 21.40 15.53
N ASP A 144 7.03 22.34 15.04
CA ASP A 144 7.50 23.69 14.84
C ASP A 144 7.68 24.31 16.24
N GLY A 145 8.94 24.52 16.66
CA GLY A 145 9.31 25.32 17.82
C GLY A 145 9.59 24.57 19.11
#